data_AF-A0A6G3X747-F1
#
_entry.id   AF-A0A6G3X747-F1
#
_cell.length_a   1.000
_cell.length_b   1.000
_cell.length_c   1.000
_cell.angle_alpha   90.00
_cell.angle_beta   90.00
_cell.angle_gamma   90.00
#
_symmetry.space_group_name_H-M   'P 1'
#
loop_
_entity.id
_entity.type
_entity.pdbx_description
1 polymer ?
#
loop_
_entity_poly.entity_id
_entity_poly.type
_entity_poly.pdbx_seq_one_letter_code
_entity_poly.pdbx_strand_id
1 'polypeptide(L)'
;GFHSLAKGVGHHFDAGRVRQTVVELDEAFLFVTAAGDGSCLAVLAEADSDVGQVAYEMTLMVKRVGAHLANAPRTTGQPAGG
;
A
#
# COMPACT_ATOMS: atom_id res chain seq x y z
N GLY A 1 7.21 -2.77 6.02
CA GLY A 1 7.60 -1.73 6.99
C GLY A 1 6.40 -0.93 7.44
N PHE A 2 6.12 0.21 6.81
CA PHE A 2 5.04 1.14 7.19
C PHE A 2 3.63 0.57 7.14
N HIS A 3 3.24 -0.07 6.03
CA HIS A 3 1.88 -0.62 5.89
C HIS A 3 1.57 -1.73 6.91
N SER A 4 2.57 -2.53 7.28
CA SER A 4 2.44 -3.55 8.33
C SER A 4 2.27 -2.93 9.72
N LEU A 5 3.00 -1.85 10.01
CA LEU A 5 2.85 -1.11 11.26
C LEU A 5 1.44 -0.51 11.37
N ALA A 6 0.97 0.15 10.31
CA ALA A 6 -0.38 0.71 10.26
C ALA A 6 -1.45 -0.39 10.46
N LYS A 7 -1.25 -1.59 9.88
CA LYS A 7 -2.13 -2.75 10.13
C LYS A 7 -2.16 -3.15 11.60
N GLY A 8 -0.99 -3.14 12.26
CA GLY A 8 -0.86 -3.39 13.69
C GLY A 8 -1.63 -2.38 14.53
N VAL A 9 -1.56 -1.08 14.20
CA VAL A 9 -2.33 -0.02 14.87
C VAL A 9 -3.84 -0.26 14.71
N GLY A 10 -4.31 -0.57 13.50
CA GLY A 10 -5.72 -0.85 13.25
C GLY A 10 -6.27 -2.02 14.09
N HIS A 11 -5.46 -3.07 14.27
CA HIS A 11 -5.80 -4.20 15.14
C HIS A 11 -5.68 -3.85 16.63
N HIS A 12 -4.66 -3.09 17.04
CA HIS A 12 -4.42 -2.80 18.46
C HIS A 12 -5.47 -1.87 19.07
N PHE A 13 -5.99 -0.94 18.27
CA PHE A 13 -6.98 0.05 18.71
C PHE A 13 -8.41 -0.25 18.25
N ASP A 14 -8.68 -1.45 17.72
CA ASP A 14 -9.96 -1.83 17.12
C ASP A 14 -10.50 -0.81 16.08
N ALA A 15 -9.58 -0.12 15.39
CA ALA A 15 -9.89 0.96 14.44
C ALA A 15 -10.17 0.44 13.00
N GLY A 16 -10.20 -0.88 12.82
CA GLY A 16 -10.50 -1.51 11.54
C GLY A 16 -9.31 -1.61 10.58
N ARG A 17 -9.61 -1.76 9.28
CA ARG A 17 -8.59 -1.98 8.24
C ARG A 17 -7.96 -0.66 7.80
N VAL A 18 -6.64 -0.67 7.61
CA VAL A 18 -5.91 0.46 7.01
C VAL A 18 -6.41 0.71 5.59
N ARG A 19 -6.90 1.92 5.35
CA ARG A 19 -7.30 2.36 4.01
C ARG A 19 -6.12 2.91 3.21
N GLN A 20 -5.26 3.68 3.85
CA GLN A 20 -4.08 4.30 3.26
C GLN A 20 -3.11 4.73 4.37
N THR A 21 -1.82 4.76 4.07
CA THR A 21 -0.79 5.41 4.89
C THR A 21 -0.32 6.66 4.17
N VAL A 22 -0.22 7.78 4.88
CA VAL A 22 0.31 9.05 4.36
C VAL A 22 1.47 9.47 5.25
N VAL A 23 2.60 9.80 4.63
CA VAL A 23 3.77 10.38 5.30
C VAL A 23 4.00 11.75 4.69
N GLU A 24 3.97 12.77 5.53
CA GLU A 24 4.29 14.14 5.17
C GLU A 24 5.79 14.38 5.43
N LEU A 25 6.46 14.97 4.45
CA LEU A 25 7.86 15.39 4.46
C LEU A 25 7.91 16.89 4.16
N ASP A 26 9.04 17.53 4.46
CA ASP A 26 9.20 18.98 4.29
C ASP A 26 8.84 19.48 2.87
N GLU A 27 9.11 18.67 1.84
CA GLU A 27 8.90 19.04 0.44
C GLU A 27 8.07 18.01 -0.34
N ALA A 28 7.48 17.02 0.34
CA ALA A 28 6.77 15.94 -0.34
C ALA A 28 5.73 15.21 0.53
N PHE A 29 4.82 14.51 -0.13
CA PHE A 29 3.93 13.54 0.47
C PHE A 29 4.17 12.15 -0.13
N LEU A 30 4.32 11.15 0.73
CA LEU A 30 4.34 9.74 0.34
C LEU A 30 3.02 9.08 0.73
N PHE A 31 2.29 8.60 -0.27
CA PHE A 31 1.07 7.83 -0.13
C PHE A 31 1.36 6.35 -0.35
N VAL A 32 0.84 5.48 0.52
CA VAL A 32 0.94 4.03 0.37
C VAL A 32 -0.41 3.38 0.61
N THR A 33 -0.88 2.59 -0.36
CA THR A 33 -2.14 1.85 -0.25
C THR A 33 -2.00 0.40 -0.71
N ALA A 34 -2.93 -0.46 -0.31
CA ALA A 34 -2.99 -1.83 -0.78
C ALA A 34 -3.39 -1.87 -2.26
N ALA A 35 -2.68 -2.65 -3.07
CA ALA A 35 -2.89 -2.73 -4.52
C ALA A 35 -3.25 -4.15 -5.00
N GLY A 36 -3.70 -5.00 -4.08
CA GLY A 36 -3.95 -6.43 -4.28
C GLY A 36 -3.37 -7.27 -3.15
N ASP A 37 -3.62 -8.58 -3.20
CA ASP A 37 -3.11 -9.50 -2.18
C ASP A 37 -1.58 -9.56 -2.24
N GLY A 38 -0.95 -9.16 -1.13
CA GLY A 38 0.51 -9.15 -1.01
C GLY A 38 1.21 -8.00 -1.74
N SER A 39 0.47 -7.02 -2.30
CA SER A 39 1.04 -5.88 -3.04
C SER A 39 0.58 -4.52 -2.51
N CYS A 40 1.37 -3.49 -2.78
CA CYS A 40 1.07 -2.11 -2.42
C CYS A 40 1.47 -1.16 -3.56
N LEU A 41 0.73 -0.07 -3.70
CA LEU A 41 1.08 1.06 -4.54
C LEU A 41 1.62 2.19 -3.66
N ALA A 42 2.78 2.73 -4.03
CA ALA A 42 3.38 3.89 -3.39
C ALA A 42 3.50 5.04 -4.41
N VAL A 43 3.08 6.25 -4.01
CA VAL A 43 3.15 7.47 -4.83
C VAL A 43 3.83 8.55 -4.01
N LEU A 44 4.86 9.17 -4.58
CA LEU A 44 5.53 10.35 -4.03
C LEU A 44 5.07 11.57 -4.83
N ALA A 45 4.58 12.59 -4.14
CA ALA A 45 4.13 13.85 -4.73
C ALA A 45 4.86 15.01 -4.06
N GLU A 46 5.09 16.10 -4.80
CA GLU A 46 5.67 17.33 -4.27
C GLU A 46 4.68 18.00 -3.30
N ALA A 47 5.18 18.80 -2.35
CA ALA A 47 4.35 19.42 -1.30
C ALA A 47 3.29 20.39 -1.85
N ASP A 48 3.48 20.93 -3.06
CA ASP A 48 2.55 21.83 -3.74
C ASP A 48 1.50 21.10 -4.61
N SER A 49 1.57 19.77 -4.69
CA SER A 49 0.64 18.95 -5.46
C SER A 49 -0.75 18.91 -4.82
N ASP A 50 -1.80 18.85 -5.66
CA ASP A 50 -3.16 18.62 -5.18
C ASP A 50 -3.29 17.18 -4.64
N VAL A 51 -3.26 17.05 -3.32
CA VAL A 51 -3.37 15.78 -2.59
C VAL A 51 -4.68 15.06 -2.92
N GLY A 52 -5.77 15.79 -3.15
CA GLY A 52 -7.07 15.23 -3.54
C GLY A 52 -7.00 14.56 -4.91
N GLN A 53 -6.36 15.22 -5.87
CA GLN A 53 -6.15 14.68 -7.22
C GLN A 53 -5.20 13.46 -7.20
N VAL A 54 -4.11 13.53 -6.43
CA VAL A 54 -3.18 12.40 -6.25
C VAL A 54 -3.93 11.19 -5.70
N ALA A 55 -4.73 11.36 -4.63
CA ALA A 55 -5.50 10.27 -4.04
C ALA A 55 -6.56 9.70 -5.00
N TYR A 56 -7.21 10.55 -5.80
CA TYR A 56 -8.19 10.14 -6.81
C TYR A 56 -7.55 9.27 -7.89
N GLU A 57 -6.47 9.73 -8.52
CA GLU A 57 -5.76 8.98 -9.55
C GLU A 57 -5.17 7.69 -9.00
N MET A 58 -4.64 7.73 -7.78
CA MET A 58 -4.11 6.55 -7.10
C MET A 58 -5.20 5.51 -6.86
N THR A 59 -6.42 5.92 -6.51
CA THR A 59 -7.58 5.01 -6.39
C THR A 59 -7.93 4.37 -7.74
N LEU A 60 -7.90 5.13 -8.83
CA LEU A 60 -8.12 4.59 -10.17
C LEU A 60 -7.02 3.63 -10.60
N MET A 61 -5.76 3.94 -10.28
CA MET A 61 -4.62 3.08 -10.57
C MET A 61 -4.73 1.75 -9.83
N VAL A 62 -5.07 1.73 -8.55
CA VAL A 62 -5.29 0.49 -7.79
C VAL A 62 -6.38 -0.37 -8.43
N LYS A 63 -7.50 0.25 -8.86
CA LYS A 63 -8.58 -0.48 -9.54
C LYS A 63 -8.12 -1.12 -10.85
N ARG A 64 -7.31 -0.42 -11.65
CA ARG A 64 -6.79 -0.93 -12.94
C ARG A 64 -5.73 -2.00 -12.73
N VAL A 65 -4.80 -1.76 -11.82
CA VAL A 65 -3.58 -2.55 -11.68
C VAL A 65 -3.78 -3.73 -10.70
N GLY A 66 -4.75 -3.65 -9.78
CA GLY A 66 -5.09 -4.74 -8.86
C GLY A 66 -5.55 -6.04 -9.55
N ALA A 67 -6.13 -5.94 -10.76
CA ALA A 67 -6.45 -7.11 -11.58
C ALA A 67 -5.20 -7.84 -12.12
N HIS A 68 -4.04 -7.18 -12.14
CA HIS A 68 -2.80 -7.68 -12.73
C HIS A 68 -1.68 -7.92 -11.70
N LEU A 69 -1.81 -7.40 -10.47
CA LEU A 69 -0.78 -7.50 -9.41
C LEU A 69 -0.96 -8.66 -8.44
N ALA A 70 -1.89 -9.58 -8.72
CA ALA A 70 -2.00 -10.84 -7.98
C ALA A 70 -0.77 -11.71 -8.27
N ASN A 71 0.35 -11.41 -7.61
CA ASN A 71 1.50 -12.29 -7.60
C ASN A 71 1.13 -13.50 -6.74
N ALA A 72 1.21 -14.70 -7.33
CA ALA A 72 1.06 -15.93 -6.56
C ALA A 72 2.04 -15.87 -5.36
N PRO A 73 1.59 -16.23 -4.14
CA PRO A 73 2.49 -16.31 -2.99
C PRO A 73 3.72 -17.12 -3.40
N ARG A 74 4.92 -16.59 -3.15
CA ARG A 74 6.15 -17.34 -3.41
C ARG A 74 6.05 -18.64 -2.62
N THR A 75 5.88 -19.76 -3.30
CA THR A 75 6.03 -21.08 -2.70
C THR A 75 7.49 -21.18 -2.29
N THR A 76 7.78 -20.97 -1.01
CA THR A 76 9.06 -21.34 -0.43
C THR A 76 9.25 -22.82 -0.72
N GLY A 77 10.16 -23.14 -1.64
CA GLY A 77 10.45 -24.49 -2.08
C GLY A 77 10.68 -25.38 -0.86
N GLN A 78 9.83 -26.39 -0.73
CA GLN A 78 10.02 -27.47 0.21
C GLN A 78 11.37 -28.13 -0.12
N PRO A 79 12.34 -28.21 0.82
CA PRO A 79 13.56 -28.94 0.55
C PRO A 79 13.19 -30.41 0.35
N ALA A 80 13.30 -30.88 -0.89
CA ALA A 80 13.32 -32.31 -1.17
C ALA A 80 14.67 -32.84 -0.67
N GLY A 81 14.63 -33.68 0.38
CA GLY A 81 15.84 -34.26 0.95
C GLY A 81 15.52 -35.25 2.07
N GLY A 82 15.17 -36.47 1.69
CA GLY A 82 15.10 -37.68 2.51
C GLY A 82 15.35 -38.88 1.63
#